data_AF-A0A3C1BDQ8-F1
#
_entry.id   AF-A0A3C1BDQ8-F1
#
_cell.length_a   1.000
_cell.length_b   1.000
_cell.length_c   1.000
_cell.angle_alpha   90.00
_cell.angle_beta   90.00
_cell.angle_gamma   90.00
#
_symmetry.space_group_name_H-M   'P 1'
#
loop_
_entity.id
_entity.type
_entity.pdbx_description
1 polymer ?
#
loop_
_entity_poly.entity_id
_entity_poly.type
_entity_poly.pdbx_seq_one_letter_code
_entity_poly.pdbx_strand_id
1 'polypeptide(L)' 'MKTKVFIIAVSLYIILFLITWNSASLIPLSFILFAFSPFIIVGMIYLVLKEQGFKYPELGEKDEWGYLDKKKCEMGLLG' A
#
# COMPACT_ATOMS: atom_id res chain seq x y z
N MET A 1 -10.32 7.73 7.60
CA MET A 1 -10.33 9.20 7.30
C MET A 1 -8.92 9.73 7.01
N LYS A 2 -7.92 9.38 7.84
CA LYS A 2 -6.51 9.80 7.66
C LYS A 2 -5.89 9.32 6.34
N THR A 3 -6.18 8.08 5.92
CA THR A 3 -5.63 7.53 4.67
C THR A 3 -6.21 8.20 3.43
N LYS A 4 -7.52 8.51 3.40
CA LYS A 4 -8.13 9.23 2.27
C LYS A 4 -7.47 10.60 2.04
N VAL A 5 -7.24 11.35 3.12
CA VAL A 5 -6.53 12.64 3.05
C VAL A 5 -5.09 12.46 2.59
N PHE A 6 -4.41 11.42 3.07
CA PHE A 6 -3.04 11.13 2.65
C PHE A 6 -2.96 10.74 1.17
N ILE A 7 -3.89 9.93 0.67
CA ILE A 7 -3.98 9.58 -0.76
C ILE A 7 -4.14 10.84 -1.59
N ILE A 8 -5.04 11.75 -1.22
CA ILE A 8 -5.23 13.03 -1.93
C ILE A 8 -3.93 13.85 -1.92
N ALA A 9 -3.25 13.95 -0.77
CA ALA A 9 -1.98 14.67 -0.67
C ALA A 9 -0.89 14.06 -1.56
N VAL A 10 -0.78 12.73 -1.59
CA VAL A 10 0.16 12.01 -2.47
C VAL A 10 -0.18 12.22 -3.94
N SER A 11 -1.47 12.16 -4.30
CA SER A 11 -1.92 12.43 -5.68
C SER A 11 -1.54 13.84 -6.12
N LEU A 12 -1.77 14.86 -5.28
CA LEU A 12 -1.36 16.24 -5.56
C LEU A 12 0.16 16.37 -5.70
N TYR A 13 0.92 15.70 -4.83
CA TYR A 13 2.37 15.68 -4.92
C TYR A 13 2.86 15.07 -6.25
N ILE A 14 2.26 13.97 -6.71
CA ILE A 14 2.62 13.35 -7.99
C ILE A 14 2.29 14.29 -9.16
N ILE A 15 1.12 14.93 -9.14
CA ILE A 15 0.74 15.91 -10.16
C ILE A 15 1.76 17.06 -10.21
N LEU A 16 2.15 17.59 -9.04
CA LEU A 16 3.17 18.63 -8.95
C LEU A 16 4.52 18.16 -9.51
N PHE A 17 4.93 16.93 -9.19
CA PHE A 17 6.14 16.33 -9.76
C PHE A 17 6.08 16.25 -11.29
N LEU A 18 4.95 15.80 -11.85
CA LEU A 18 4.78 15.70 -13.31
C LEU A 18 4.81 17.07 -14.00
N ILE A 19 4.19 18.09 -13.41
CA ILE A 19 4.21 19.46 -13.93
C ILE A 19 5.64 20.02 -13.93
N THR A 20 6.35 19.85 -12.82
CA THR A 20 7.73 20.37 -12.66
C THR A 20 8.72 19.62 -13.55
N TRP A 21 8.53 18.32 -13.74
CA TRP A 21 9.36 17.51 -14.64
C TRP A 21 9.23 17.92 -16.12
N ASN A 22 8.03 18.31 -16.54
CA ASN A 22 7.77 18.72 -17.93
C ASN A 22 8.04 20.22 -18.20
N SER A 23 8.46 20.98 -17.19
CA SER A 23 8.79 22.41 -17.35
C SER A 23 10.29 22.61 -17.22
N ALA A 24 10.95 23.04 -18.31
CA ALA A 24 12.41 23.24 -18.34
C ALA A 24 12.93 24.17 -17.23
N SER A 25 12.15 25.19 -16.87
CA SER A 25 12.48 26.14 -15.79
C SER A 25 12.35 25.56 -14.37
N LEU A 26 11.65 24.44 -14.21
CA LEU A 26 11.33 23.83 -12.91
C LEU A 26 12.03 22.49 -12.69
N ILE A 27 12.93 22.08 -13.58
CA ILE A 27 13.73 20.85 -13.45
C ILE A 27 14.49 20.78 -12.10
N PRO A 28 15.09 21.87 -11.56
CA PRO A 28 15.74 21.78 -10.24
C PRO A 28 14.75 21.39 -9.12
N LEU A 29 13.51 21.86 -9.21
CA LEU A 29 12.46 21.54 -8.23
C LEU A 29 12.00 20.08 -8.36
N SER A 30 11.99 19.51 -9.57
CA SER A 30 11.63 18.09 -9.76
C SER A 30 12.66 17.15 -9.15
N PHE A 31 13.95 17.50 -9.15
CA PHE A 31 14.98 16.74 -8.43
C PHE A 31 14.78 16.78 -6.90
N ILE A 32 14.42 17.93 -6.35
CA ILE A 32 14.10 18.06 -4.93
C ILE A 32 12.89 17.16 -4.60
N LEU A 33 11.81 17.27 -5.38
CA LEU A 33 10.64 16.42 -5.22
C LEU A 33 11.04 14.94 -5.27
N PHE A 34 11.79 14.52 -6.30
CA PHE A 34 12.25 13.14 -6.43
C PHE A 34 13.05 12.66 -5.20
N ALA A 35 13.96 13.48 -4.67
CA ALA A 35 14.72 13.15 -3.47
C ALA A 35 13.84 12.96 -2.23
N PHE A 36 12.69 13.64 -2.15
CA PHE A 36 11.70 13.46 -1.08
C PHE A 36 10.74 12.28 -1.29
N SER A 37 10.67 11.71 -2.50
CA SER A 37 9.74 10.61 -2.83
C SER A 37 9.89 9.35 -1.94
N PRO A 38 11.09 8.94 -1.47
CA PRO A 38 11.22 7.78 -0.59
C PRO A 38 10.45 7.95 0.72
N PHE A 39 10.44 9.17 1.29
CA PHE A 39 9.72 9.46 2.53
C PHE A 39 8.20 9.32 2.34
N ILE A 40 7.69 9.72 1.17
CA ILE A 40 6.27 9.57 0.84
C ILE A 40 5.91 8.09 0.70
N ILE A 41 6.74 7.28 0.05
CA ILE A 41 6.53 5.84 -0.09
C ILE A 41 6.53 5.16 1.28
N VAL A 42 7.50 5.47 2.15
CA VAL A 42 7.54 4.94 3.52
C VAL A 42 6.28 5.34 4.30
N GLY A 43 5.82 6.58 4.15
CA GLY A 43 4.56 7.05 4.74
C GLY A 43 3.34 6.28 4.24
N MET A 44 3.28 5.97 2.95
CA MET A 44 2.22 5.14 2.37
C MET A 44 2.24 3.72 2.97
N ILE A 45 3.41 3.07 2.99
CA ILE A 45 3.55 1.72 3.56
C ILE A 45 3.09 1.72 5.02
N TYR A 46 3.55 2.68 5.81
CA TYR A 46 3.16 2.81 7.21
C TYR A 46 1.65 2.98 7.37
N LEU A 47 1.00 3.81 6.55
CA LEU A 47 -0.44 4.02 6.62
C LEU A 47 -1.24 2.77 6.22
N VAL A 48 -0.79 2.04 5.21
CA VAL A 48 -1.41 0.77 4.80
C VAL A 48 -1.29 -0.27 5.92
N LEU A 49 -0.12 -0.40 6.54
CA LEU A 49 0.09 -1.33 7.65
C LEU A 49 -0.70 -0.95 8.90
N LYS A 50 -0.88 0.36 9.14
CA LYS A 50 -1.58 0.89 10.32
C LYS A 50 -3.09 0.93 10.15
N GLU A 51 -3.57 1.11 8.93
CA GLU A 51 -5.00 1.01 8.64
C GLU A 51 -5.38 -0.46 8.73
N GLN A 52 -5.71 -0.89 9.95
CA GLN A 52 -6.42 -2.13 10.15
C GLN A 52 -7.68 -2.04 9.28
N GLY A 53 -7.72 -2.85 8.23
CA GLY A 53 -8.92 -3.02 7.42
C GLY A 53 -10.12 -3.32 8.32
N PHE A 54 -11.33 -3.18 7.77
CA PHE A 54 -12.55 -3.58 8.46
C PHE A 54 -12.30 -4.85 9.26
N LYS A 55 -12.62 -4.82 10.57
CA LYS A 55 -12.70 -6.03 11.39
C LYS A 55 -13.77 -6.91 10.75
N TYR A 56 -13.38 -7.67 9.73
CA TYR A 56 -14.17 -8.79 9.29
C TYR A 56 -14.10 -9.80 10.43
N PRO A 57 -15.24 -10.39 10.83
CA PRO A 57 -15.18 -11.54 11.71
C PRO A 57 -14.23 -12.54 11.07
N GLU A 58 -13.28 -13.06 11.86
CA GLU A 58 -12.51 -14.22 11.43
C GLU A 58 -13.50 -15.31 11.00
N LEU A 59 -13.18 -16.00 9.91
CA LEU A 59 -14.08 -17.03 9.41
C LEU A 59 -14.21 -18.10 10.48
N GLY A 60 -15.42 -18.64 10.68
CA GLY A 60 -15.59 -19.75 11.61
C GLY A 60 -14.76 -20.96 11.17
N GLU A 61 -14.46 -21.89 12.07
CA GLU A 61 -13.63 -23.09 11.78
C GLU A 61 -14.10 -23.91 10.55
N LYS A 62 -15.36 -23.75 10.12
CA LYS A 62 -15.94 -24.43 8.94
C LYS A 62 -15.92 -23.60 7.66
N ASP A 63 -15.64 -22.31 7.79
CA ASP A 63 -15.63 -21.33 6.71
C ASP A 63 -14.20 -20.94 6.32
N GLU A 64 -13.18 -21.42 7.04
CA GLU A 64 -11.76 -21.28 6.69
C GLU A 64 -11.36 -22.34 5.65
N TRP A 65 -11.40 -21.97 4.36
CA TRP A 65 -10.93 -22.82 3.25
C TRP A 65 -9.41 -22.71 3.02
N GLY A 66 -8.66 -22.31 4.06
CA GLY A 66 -7.21 -22.13 4.01
C GLY A 66 -6.49 -23.44 3.71
N TYR A 67 -5.76 -23.52 2.59
CA TYR A 67 -4.91 -24.67 2.27
C TYR A 67 -3.80 -24.91 3.31
N LEU A 68 -3.49 -23.90 4.14
CA LEU A 68 -2.49 -23.97 5.20
C LEU A 68 -3.00 -24.65 6.48
N ASP A 69 -4.32 -24.77 6.66
CA ASP A 69 -4.93 -25.33 7.88
C ASP A 69 -5.33 -26.81 7.74
N LYS A 70 -5.26 -27.36 6.52
CA LYS A 70 -5.48 -28.79 6.29
C LYS A 70 -4.26 -29.58 6.73
N LYS A 71 -4.46 -30.53 7.66
CA LYS A 71 -3.42 -31.53 7.99
C LYS A 71 -3.06 -32.28 6.70
N LYS A 72 -1.76 -32.57 6.48
CA LYS A 72 -1.26 -33.26 5.27
C LYS A 72 -2.06 -34.52 4.90
N CYS A 73 -2.56 -35.26 5.88
CA CYS A 73 -3.43 -36.44 5.67
C CYS A 73 -4.72 -36.17 4.89
N GLU A 74 -5.26 -34.95 4.96
CA GLU A 74 -6.53 -34.60 4.30
C GLU A 74 -6.35 -34.10 2.87
N MET A 75 -5.10 -33.87 2.43
CA MET A 75 -4.78 -33.38 1.09
C MET A 75 -4.60 -34.50 0.06
N GLY A 76 -4.89 -35.76 0.39
CA GLY A 76 -4.73 -36.89 -0.53
C GLY A 76 -3.28 -37.15 -0.99
N LEU A 77 -2.33 -36.43 -0.41
CA LEU A 77 -0.90 -36.67 -0.55
C LEU A 77 -0.55 -37.81 0.41
N LEU A 78 -0.74 -39.03 -0.08
CA LEU A 78 -0.29 -40.27 0.56
C LEU A 78 1.22 -40.19 0.85
N GLY A 79 1.60 -40.62 2.06
CA GLY A 79 2.87 -41.28 2.41
C GLY A 79 4.15 -40.67 1.87
#